data_AF-A0A6P6QRU4-F1
#
_entry.id   AF-A0A6P6QRU4-F1
#
_cell.length_a   1.000
_cell.length_b   1.000
_cell.length_c   1.000
_cell.angle_alpha   90.00
_cell.angle_beta   90.00
_cell.angle_gamma   90.00
#
_symmetry.space_group_name_H-M   'P 1'
#
loop_
_entity.id
_entity.type
_entity.pdbx_description
1 polymer ?
#
loop_
_entity_poly.entity_id
_entity_poly.type
_entity_poly.pdbx_seq_one_letter_code
_entity_poly.pdbx_strand_id
1 'polypeptide(L)'
;MEYAADLKQYWKRTYGHDINSKSSCILFHDLFHRLDQVVDQINSDGALSEAVTVQVGHAETLLPLLSLLDLFKDDIPLSSTNFATQKKRILRSGNIVPYAANLLVVLYKCPEGIRMGVRLNEKSLTLPGLTDPVPMYEDVKKRYGALLEGCDQETVCKINN
;
A
#
# COMPACT_ATOMS: atom_id res chain seq x y z
N MET A 1 17.25 -19.13 -5.28
CA MET A 1 17.70 -17.73 -5.20
C MET A 1 16.56 -16.81 -4.78
N GLU A 2 15.42 -16.85 -5.46
CA GLU A 2 14.21 -16.06 -5.14
C GLU A 2 13.77 -16.12 -3.66
N TYR A 3 13.72 -17.30 -3.05
CA TYR A 3 13.21 -17.42 -1.67
C TYR A 3 14.10 -16.72 -0.63
N ALA A 4 15.42 -16.70 -0.84
CA ALA A 4 16.33 -15.99 0.07
C ALA A 4 16.15 -14.47 -0.01
N ALA A 5 15.91 -13.95 -1.22
CA ALA A 5 15.55 -12.55 -1.42
C ALA A 5 14.20 -12.23 -0.77
N ASP A 6 13.21 -13.09 -0.94
CA ASP A 6 11.90 -12.95 -0.30
C ASP A 6 11.99 -12.97 1.22
N LEU A 7 12.81 -13.84 1.81
CA LEU A 7 13.07 -13.83 3.26
C LEU A 7 13.66 -12.50 3.71
N LYS A 8 14.65 -11.96 2.99
CA LYS A 8 15.22 -10.65 3.32
C LYS A 8 14.15 -9.57 3.31
N GLN A 9 13.30 -9.52 2.28
CA GLN A 9 12.25 -8.52 2.18
C GLN A 9 11.15 -8.73 3.22
N TYR A 10 10.75 -9.98 3.46
CA TYR A 10 9.76 -10.35 4.47
C TYR A 10 10.14 -9.81 5.85
N TRP A 11 11.36 -10.14 6.29
CA TRP A 11 11.82 -9.83 7.64
C TRP A 11 12.24 -8.37 7.83
N LYS A 12 12.72 -7.69 6.77
CA LYS A 12 13.25 -6.32 6.88
C LYS A 12 12.33 -5.21 6.39
N ARG A 13 11.30 -5.54 5.59
CA ARG A 13 10.49 -4.53 4.87
C ARG A 13 8.99 -4.81 4.90
N THR A 14 8.56 -6.03 5.20
CA THR A 14 7.14 -6.39 5.25
C THR A 14 6.77 -7.01 6.60
N TYR A 15 6.04 -8.12 6.61
CA TYR A 15 5.34 -8.68 7.77
C TYR A 15 6.22 -9.31 8.86
N GLY A 16 7.54 -9.33 8.73
CA GLY A 16 8.40 -9.89 9.78
C GLY A 16 8.35 -9.12 11.10
N HIS A 17 8.17 -7.80 11.06
CA HIS A 17 8.01 -6.95 12.24
C HIS A 17 7.00 -5.84 11.96
N ASP A 18 6.17 -5.51 12.95
CA ASP A 18 5.12 -4.48 12.86
C ASP A 18 5.68 -3.09 12.48
N ILE A 19 6.87 -2.74 12.97
CA ILE A 19 7.53 -1.47 12.64
C ILE A 19 7.88 -1.33 11.15
N ASN A 20 8.05 -2.45 10.44
CA ASN A 20 8.48 -2.41 9.05
C ASN A 20 7.45 -1.69 8.17
N SER A 21 6.17 -2.08 8.22
CA SER A 21 5.12 -1.42 7.43
C SER A 21 4.89 0.01 7.89
N LYS A 22 5.00 0.27 9.20
CA LYS A 22 4.83 1.61 9.79
C LYS A 22 5.90 2.61 9.34
N SER A 23 7.01 2.18 8.76
CA SER A 23 7.96 3.12 8.14
C SER A 23 7.35 3.88 6.94
N SER A 24 6.22 3.42 6.41
CA SER A 24 5.49 4.09 5.32
C SER A 24 4.30 4.93 5.79
N CYS A 25 4.12 5.18 7.09
CA CYS A 25 3.03 6.02 7.60
C CYS A 25 2.97 7.39 6.92
N ILE A 26 4.11 8.09 6.79
CA ILE A 26 4.15 9.41 6.13
C ILE A 26 3.71 9.33 4.67
N LEU A 27 4.19 8.32 3.93
CA LEU A 27 3.81 8.15 2.52
C LEU A 27 2.32 7.79 2.37
N PHE A 28 1.80 6.98 3.28
CA PHE A 28 0.37 6.67 3.33
C PHE A 28 -0.48 7.92 3.58
N HIS A 29 -0.10 8.76 4.54
CA HIS A 29 -0.79 10.01 4.84
C HIS A 29 -0.70 11.03 3.69
N ASP A 30 0.47 11.20 3.07
CA ASP A 30 0.62 12.07 1.89
C ASP A 30 -0.27 11.61 0.72
N LEU A 31 -0.32 10.30 0.46
CA LEU A 31 -1.20 9.73 -0.56
C LEU A 31 -2.67 10.10 -0.32
N PHE A 32 -3.20 9.80 0.87
CA PHE A 32 -4.62 10.06 1.16
C PHE A 32 -4.93 11.56 1.28
N HIS A 33 -3.99 12.37 1.78
CA HIS A 33 -4.13 13.82 1.81
C HIS A 33 -4.31 14.41 0.40
N ARG A 34 -3.50 13.97 -0.57
CA ARG A 34 -3.63 14.40 -1.97
C ARG A 34 -4.94 13.95 -2.60
N LEU A 35 -5.35 12.70 -2.34
CA LEU A 35 -6.62 12.17 -2.83
C LEU A 35 -7.81 12.97 -2.26
N ASP A 36 -7.79 13.29 -0.97
CA ASP A 36 -8.82 14.11 -0.31
C ASP A 36 -8.90 15.51 -0.93
N GLN A 37 -7.76 16.17 -1.16
CA GLN A 37 -7.72 17.48 -1.83
C GLN A 37 -8.36 17.45 -3.23
N VAL A 38 -8.09 16.39 -4.01
CA VAL A 38 -8.68 16.21 -5.33
C VAL A 38 -10.19 15.95 -5.23
N VAL A 39 -10.63 15.14 -4.26
CA VAL A 39 -12.05 14.87 -4.03
C VAL A 39 -12.81 16.15 -3.64
N ASP A 40 -12.25 16.98 -2.77
CA ASP A 40 -12.84 18.26 -2.37
C ASP A 40 -12.98 19.23 -3.55
N GLN A 41 -11.98 19.28 -4.43
CA GLN A 41 -12.03 20.07 -5.66
C GLN A 41 -13.09 19.55 -6.64
N ILE A 42 -13.20 18.23 -6.81
CA ILE A 42 -14.22 17.61 -7.67
C ILE A 42 -15.63 17.89 -7.14
N ASN A 43 -15.83 17.82 -5.82
CA ASN A 43 -17.13 18.03 -5.17
C ASN A 43 -17.55 19.51 -5.18
N SER A 44 -16.59 20.43 -5.20
CA SER A 44 -16.84 21.87 -5.27
C SER A 44 -17.00 22.39 -6.71
N ASP A 45 -17.02 21.49 -7.71
CA ASP A 45 -16.95 21.80 -9.15
C ASP A 45 -15.82 22.81 -9.49
N GLY A 46 -14.73 22.75 -8.71
CA GLY A 46 -13.55 23.59 -8.89
C GLY A 46 -12.64 23.09 -10.01
N ALA A 47 -11.72 23.94 -10.44
CA ALA A 47 -10.64 23.52 -11.33
C ALA A 47 -9.66 22.61 -10.57
N LEU A 48 -9.30 21.48 -11.17
CA LEU A 48 -8.29 20.57 -10.61
C LEU A 48 -6.92 21.25 -10.63
N SER A 49 -6.30 21.43 -9.45
CA SER A 49 -4.98 22.05 -9.34
C SER A 49 -3.85 21.10 -9.73
N GLU A 50 -4.00 19.80 -9.42
CA GLU A 50 -3.02 18.77 -9.71
C GLU A 50 -3.74 17.48 -10.14
N ALA A 51 -3.75 17.20 -11.44
CA ALA A 51 -4.43 16.00 -11.97
C ALA A 51 -3.61 14.72 -11.80
N VAL A 52 -2.28 14.82 -11.69
CA VAL A 52 -1.36 13.68 -11.60
C VAL A 52 -0.18 14.06 -10.72
N THR A 53 0.10 13.23 -9.71
CA THR A 53 1.33 13.25 -8.92
C THR A 53 2.17 12.02 -9.28
N VAL A 54 3.46 12.22 -9.56
CA VAL A 54 4.41 11.12 -9.82
C VAL A 54 5.51 11.13 -8.78
N GLN A 55 5.68 10.01 -8.07
CA GLN A 55 6.74 9.82 -7.09
C GLN A 55 7.65 8.68 -7.53
N VAL A 56 8.96 8.87 -7.36
CA VAL A 56 9.98 7.86 -7.64
C VAL A 56 10.66 7.50 -6.34
N GLY A 57 10.78 6.20 -6.08
CA GLY A 57 11.37 5.68 -4.85
C GLY A 57 12.08 4.35 -5.08
N HIS A 58 12.28 3.62 -3.99
CA HIS A 58 12.97 2.34 -4.00
C HIS A 58 11.97 1.19 -3.78
N ALA A 59 12.39 -0.03 -4.11
CA ALA A 59 11.61 -1.23 -3.75
C ALA A 59 11.35 -1.28 -2.23
N GLU A 60 12.34 -0.85 -1.46
CA GLU A 60 12.31 -0.76 0.00
C GLU A 60 11.36 0.32 0.55
N THR A 61 10.84 1.25 -0.27
CA THR A 61 9.80 2.20 0.14
C THR A 61 8.41 1.76 -0.31
N LEU A 62 8.31 1.06 -1.44
CA LEU A 62 7.05 0.53 -1.95
C LEU A 62 6.58 -0.71 -1.17
N LEU A 63 7.48 -1.63 -0.82
CA LEU A 63 7.14 -2.84 -0.06
C LEU A 63 6.48 -2.56 1.29
N PRO A 64 6.98 -1.64 2.13
CA PRO A 64 6.33 -1.34 3.40
C PRO A 64 4.97 -0.65 3.21
N LEU A 65 4.80 0.21 2.20
CA LEU A 65 3.49 0.80 1.87
C LEU A 65 2.47 -0.29 1.48
N LEU A 66 2.85 -1.22 0.60
CA LEU A 66 1.98 -2.34 0.22
C LEU A 66 1.62 -3.20 1.43
N SER A 67 2.58 -3.42 2.34
CA SER A 67 2.36 -4.17 3.58
C SER A 67 1.46 -3.43 4.58
N LEU A 68 1.57 -2.10 4.63
CA LEU A 68 0.72 -1.23 5.45
C LEU A 68 -0.73 -1.25 4.96
N LEU A 69 -0.94 -1.46 3.66
CA LEU A 69 -2.25 -1.71 3.04
C LEU A 69 -2.72 -3.18 3.17
N ASP A 70 -2.07 -3.98 4.01
CA ASP A 70 -2.33 -5.42 4.23
C ASP A 70 -2.20 -6.31 2.96
N LEU A 71 -1.52 -5.84 1.91
CA LEU A 71 -1.36 -6.59 0.67
C LEU A 71 -0.27 -7.66 0.74
N PHE A 72 -0.50 -8.79 0.06
CA PHE A 72 0.46 -9.89 -0.07
C PHE A 72 0.88 -10.55 1.25
N LYS A 73 -0.01 -10.58 2.24
CA LYS A 73 0.22 -11.27 3.51
C LYS A 73 0.03 -12.78 3.36
N ASP A 74 1.07 -13.55 3.67
CA ASP A 74 0.99 -15.01 3.76
C ASP A 74 0.34 -15.45 5.07
N ASP A 75 -0.48 -16.51 5.02
CA ASP A 75 -1.08 -17.14 6.22
C ASP A 75 -0.02 -17.72 7.15
N ILE A 76 1.03 -18.30 6.56
CA ILE A 76 2.16 -18.89 7.28
C ILE A 76 3.39 -18.00 7.06
N PRO A 77 3.99 -17.44 8.14
CA PRO A 77 5.19 -16.62 8.02
C PRO A 77 6.33 -17.32 7.26
N LEU A 78 7.06 -16.57 6.45
CA LEU A 78 8.23 -17.07 5.73
C LEU A 78 9.40 -17.23 6.71
N SER A 79 10.07 -18.38 6.69
CA SER A 79 11.22 -18.67 7.55
C SER A 79 12.30 -19.42 6.77
N SER A 80 13.52 -19.45 7.30
CA SER A 80 14.61 -20.19 6.65
C SER A 80 14.36 -21.70 6.55
N THR A 81 13.45 -22.26 7.35
CA THR A 81 13.21 -23.70 7.46
C THR A 81 11.99 -24.20 6.68
N ASN A 82 11.08 -23.32 6.25
CA ASN A 82 9.83 -23.71 5.59
C ASN A 82 9.84 -23.51 4.05
N PHE A 83 11.01 -23.40 3.42
CA PHE A 83 11.13 -23.28 1.96
C PHE A 83 10.36 -24.38 1.19
N ALA A 84 10.45 -25.63 1.65
CA ALA A 84 9.84 -26.78 0.97
C ALA A 84 8.31 -26.72 0.92
N THR A 85 7.68 -26.13 1.94
CA THR A 85 6.22 -25.97 2.05
C THR A 85 5.74 -24.62 1.50
N GLN A 86 6.61 -23.62 1.38
CA GLN A 86 6.32 -22.26 0.89
C GLN A 86 6.39 -22.10 -0.65
N LYS A 87 6.13 -23.17 -1.40
CA LYS A 87 6.15 -23.14 -2.88
C LYS A 87 5.04 -22.28 -3.49
N LYS A 88 3.93 -22.08 -2.77
CA LYS A 88 2.75 -21.29 -3.19
C LYS A 88 2.58 -19.99 -2.40
N ARG A 89 3.65 -19.51 -1.74
CA ARG A 89 3.63 -18.22 -1.03
C ARG A 89 3.13 -17.08 -1.92
N ILE A 90 2.43 -16.16 -1.28
CA ILE A 90 1.89 -14.93 -1.83
C ILE A 90 3.01 -13.89 -1.94
N LEU A 91 3.81 -13.70 -0.88
CA LEU A 91 4.93 -12.76 -0.92
C LEU A 91 6.05 -13.27 -1.83
N ARG A 92 6.11 -12.70 -3.03
CA ARG A 92 7.18 -12.89 -4.02
C ARG A 92 7.70 -11.53 -4.44
N SER A 93 8.75 -11.06 -3.79
CA SER A 93 9.29 -9.72 -3.99
C SER A 93 9.65 -9.45 -5.45
N GLY A 94 10.19 -10.43 -6.18
CA GLY A 94 10.48 -10.29 -7.62
C GLY A 94 9.25 -10.05 -8.51
N ASN A 95 8.06 -10.46 -8.08
CA ASN A 95 6.80 -10.21 -8.80
C ASN A 95 6.10 -8.92 -8.34
N ILE A 96 6.25 -8.58 -7.05
CA ILE A 96 5.61 -7.42 -6.42
C ILE A 96 6.38 -6.15 -6.77
N VAL A 97 7.70 -6.18 -6.63
CA VAL A 97 8.61 -5.05 -6.87
C VAL A 97 9.77 -5.42 -7.83
N PRO A 98 9.48 -5.81 -9.09
CA PRO A 98 10.51 -5.93 -10.10
C PRO A 98 11.21 -4.58 -10.35
N TYR A 99 12.29 -4.58 -11.13
CA TYR A 99 12.84 -3.32 -11.64
C TYR A 99 11.76 -2.55 -12.40
N ALA A 100 11.68 -1.24 -12.14
CA ALA A 100 10.64 -0.35 -12.66
C ALA A 100 9.20 -0.72 -12.21
N ALA A 101 9.05 -1.38 -11.06
CA ALA A 101 7.74 -1.57 -10.45
C ALA A 101 7.01 -0.23 -10.26
N ASN A 102 5.68 -0.26 -10.43
CA ASN A 102 4.83 0.91 -10.30
C ASN A 102 3.56 0.59 -9.54
N LEU A 103 3.12 1.55 -8.73
CA LEU A 103 1.84 1.55 -8.05
C LEU A 103 1.08 2.78 -8.54
N LEU A 104 -0.10 2.55 -9.11
CA LEU A 104 -0.99 3.60 -9.58
C LEU A 104 -2.27 3.58 -8.74
N VAL A 105 -2.65 4.75 -8.22
CA VAL A 105 -3.92 4.99 -7.55
C VAL A 105 -4.70 6.00 -8.38
N VAL A 106 -5.95 5.69 -8.72
CA VAL A 106 -6.78 6.50 -9.63
C VAL A 106 -8.13 6.79 -8.98
N LEU A 107 -8.56 8.05 -9.03
CA LEU A 107 -9.92 8.45 -8.69
C LEU A 107 -10.78 8.54 -9.95
N TYR A 108 -12.02 8.06 -9.85
CA TYR A 108 -13.03 8.10 -10.90
C TYR A 108 -14.26 8.86 -10.41
N LYS A 109 -14.72 9.86 -11.17
CA LYS A 109 -16.01 10.51 -10.94
C LYS A 109 -17.11 9.68 -11.61
N CYS A 110 -17.86 8.91 -10.83
CA CYS A 110 -18.99 8.11 -11.30
C CYS A 110 -20.32 8.76 -10.87
N PRO A 111 -21.46 8.43 -11.52
CA PRO A 111 -22.77 8.96 -11.13
C PRO A 111 -23.13 8.68 -9.65
N GLU A 112 -22.67 7.55 -9.12
CA GLU A 112 -22.95 7.12 -7.75
C GLU A 112 -22.01 7.75 -6.70
N GLY A 113 -20.94 8.42 -7.13
CA GLY A 113 -19.92 9.01 -6.26
C GLY A 113 -18.51 8.81 -6.78
N ILE A 114 -17.52 9.23 -5.97
CA ILE A 114 -16.11 9.04 -6.28
C ILE A 114 -15.69 7.61 -5.95
N ARG A 115 -15.08 6.95 -6.92
CA ARG A 115 -14.51 5.61 -6.76
C ARG A 115 -12.99 5.65 -6.87
N MET A 116 -12.32 4.70 -6.24
CA MET A 116 -10.86 4.61 -6.24
C MET A 116 -10.40 3.24 -6.74
N GLY A 117 -9.51 3.21 -7.73
CA GLY A 117 -8.87 1.99 -8.21
C GLY A 117 -7.38 1.98 -7.88
N VAL A 118 -6.83 0.78 -7.65
CA VAL A 118 -5.39 0.57 -7.44
C VAL A 118 -4.86 -0.41 -8.47
N ARG A 119 -3.68 -0.11 -9.04
CA ARG A 119 -2.96 -1.03 -9.92
C ARG A 119 -1.52 -1.17 -9.48
N LEU A 120 -1.05 -2.41 -9.42
CA LEU A 120 0.36 -2.72 -9.17
C LEU A 120 0.92 -3.43 -10.40
N ASN A 121 1.99 -2.89 -10.99
CA ASN A 121 2.59 -3.40 -12.22
C ASN A 121 1.51 -3.62 -13.29
N GLU A 122 0.76 -2.53 -13.57
CA GLU A 122 -0.32 -2.44 -14.56
C GLU A 122 -1.53 -3.36 -14.32
N LYS A 123 -1.53 -4.18 -13.28
CA LYS A 123 -2.61 -5.11 -12.95
C LYS A 123 -3.51 -4.52 -11.89
N SER A 124 -4.83 -4.61 -12.12
CA SER A 124 -5.84 -4.22 -11.14
C SER A 124 -5.65 -5.00 -9.84
N LEU A 125 -5.74 -4.29 -8.72
CA LEU A 125 -5.52 -4.82 -7.39
C LEU A 125 -6.75 -4.53 -6.52
N THR A 126 -7.34 -5.58 -5.97
CA THR A 126 -8.41 -5.45 -4.97
C THR A 126 -7.78 -5.30 -3.60
N LEU A 127 -8.14 -4.22 -2.91
CA LEU A 127 -7.63 -3.95 -1.56
C LEU A 127 -8.23 -4.95 -0.55
N PRO A 128 -7.42 -5.48 0.40
CA PRO A 128 -7.89 -6.48 1.35
C PRO A 128 -9.06 -5.97 2.19
N GLY A 129 -10.12 -6.77 2.28
CA GLY A 129 -11.35 -6.38 3.00
C GLY A 129 -12.36 -5.61 2.15
N LEU A 130 -12.06 -5.30 0.88
CA LEU A 130 -13.00 -4.77 -0.10
C LEU A 130 -13.26 -5.83 -1.18
N THR A 131 -14.49 -5.89 -1.71
CA THR A 131 -14.89 -6.88 -2.71
C THR A 131 -14.81 -6.35 -4.15
N ASP A 132 -15.02 -5.05 -4.34
CA ASP A 132 -14.93 -4.38 -5.63
C ASP A 132 -13.44 -4.00 -5.89
N PRO A 133 -12.87 -4.24 -7.09
CA PRO A 133 -11.57 -3.68 -7.47
C PRO A 133 -11.55 -2.15 -7.61
N VAL A 134 -12.70 -1.49 -7.76
CA VAL A 134 -12.84 -0.04 -7.84
C VAL A 134 -13.96 0.45 -6.90
N PRO A 135 -13.80 0.28 -5.57
CA PRO A 135 -14.82 0.60 -4.56
C PRO A 135 -15.04 2.11 -4.43
N MET A 136 -16.07 2.51 -3.69
CA MET A 136 -16.25 3.92 -3.30
C MET A 136 -15.04 4.39 -2.50
N TYR A 137 -14.61 5.62 -2.75
CA TYR A 137 -13.47 6.20 -2.04
C TYR A 137 -13.72 6.25 -0.52
N GLU A 138 -14.95 6.52 -0.10
CA GLU A 138 -15.36 6.47 1.32
C GLU A 138 -15.22 5.08 1.95
N ASP A 139 -15.51 4.01 1.20
CA ASP A 139 -15.33 2.64 1.71
C ASP A 139 -13.84 2.32 1.92
N VAL A 140 -12.96 2.86 1.06
CA VAL A 140 -11.51 2.76 1.22
C VAL A 140 -11.07 3.52 2.47
N LYS A 141 -11.53 4.76 2.66
CA LYS A 141 -11.22 5.55 3.86
C LYS A 141 -11.67 4.84 5.13
N LYS A 142 -12.88 4.29 5.12
CA LYS A 142 -13.39 3.49 6.24
C LYS A 142 -12.53 2.25 6.51
N ARG A 143 -12.11 1.53 5.46
CA ARG A 143 -11.25 0.35 5.59
C ARG A 143 -9.91 0.67 6.25
N TYR A 144 -9.35 1.85 5.98
CA TYR A 144 -8.07 2.28 6.53
C TYR A 144 -8.20 3.38 7.61
N GLY A 145 -9.39 3.57 8.19
CA GLY A 145 -9.66 4.64 9.15
C GLY A 145 -8.70 4.62 10.35
N ALA A 146 -8.39 3.44 10.87
CA ALA A 146 -7.42 3.30 11.98
C ALA A 146 -5.99 3.75 11.61
N LEU A 147 -5.60 3.66 10.33
CA LEU A 147 -4.32 4.17 9.84
C LEU A 147 -4.39 5.67 9.53
N LEU A 148 -5.52 6.16 9.03
CA LEU A 148 -5.75 7.59 8.74
C LEU A 148 -5.86 8.44 10.01
N GLU A 149 -6.48 7.90 11.06
CA GLU A 149 -6.56 8.55 12.38
C GLU A 149 -5.31 8.29 13.23
N GLY A 150 -4.47 7.33 12.82
CA GLY A 150 -3.30 6.86 13.54
C GLY A 150 -2.03 6.85 12.69
N CYS A 151 -1.13 5.90 12.93
CA CYS A 151 0.14 5.76 12.21
C CYS A 151 1.00 7.03 12.26
N ASP A 152 1.46 7.40 13.46
CA ASP A 152 2.37 8.53 13.64
C ASP A 152 3.83 8.07 13.61
N GLN A 153 4.62 8.58 12.66
CA GLN A 153 6.03 8.24 12.54
C GLN A 153 6.83 8.69 13.76
N GLU A 154 6.52 9.83 14.37
CA GLU A 154 7.28 10.33 15.53
C GLU A 154 7.15 9.38 16.71
N THR A 155 5.94 8.90 16.97
CA THR A 155 5.67 7.89 18.01
C THR A 155 6.29 6.54 17.67
N VAL A 156 6.18 6.08 16.41
CA VAL A 156 6.72 4.78 15.98
C VAL A 156 8.25 4.73 16.05
N CYS A 157 8.92 5.83 15.70
CA CYS A 157 10.39 5.91 15.68
C CYS A 157 10.98 6.43 16.99
N LYS A 158 10.15 6.68 18.01
CA LYS A 158 10.62 7.17 19.31
C LYS A 158 11.52 6.14 19.99
N ILE A 159 12.75 6.54 20.28
CA ILE A 159 13.67 5.76 21.11
C ILE A 159 13.45 6.21 22.57
N ASN A 160 13.09 5.28 23.45
CA ASN A 160 13.03 5.56 24.88
C ASN A 160 14.46 5.63 25.41
N ASN A 161 14.83 6.78 25.97
CA ASN A 161 16.09 6.98 26.70
C ASN A 161 16.05 6.29 28.07
#